data_AF-A0A7R8CMH6-F1
#
_entry.id   AF-A0A7R8CMH6-F1
#
_cell.length_a   1.000
_cell.length_b   1.000
_cell.length_c   1.000
_cell.angle_alpha   90.00
_cell.angle_beta   90.00
_cell.angle_gamma   90.00
#
_symmetry.space_group_name_H-M   'P 1'
#
loop_
_entity.id
_entity.type
_entity.pdbx_description
1 polymer ?
#
loop_
_entity_poly.entity_id
_entity_poly.type
_entity_poly.pdbx_seq_one_letter_code
_entity_poly.pdbx_strand_id
1 'polypeptide(L)'
;MPPSQMEKVIAEELGPDWRSMFASFNETPFAAASIGQVHTATLHDGRFVAVKNSISGCCTEYQEEAECCERMREMLHAQSSSVYYVPEVIKSVSSERILTTELLEGLTFDECVSLNQETRNYIVESVIKLTKQLGLLDFGATQEYSASFVRDYFEIIDAAGRLNDRKRVLEYSRKIGFLTGYESNVMNEAHVDSVMILGECFRTPGIYDFGEQQITLRLQEKNCRYDQESSLCTS
;
A
#
# COMPACT_ATOMS: atom_id res chain seq x y z
N MET A 1 -0.54 22.39 -6.18
CA MET A 1 -1.71 22.93 -6.90
C MET A 1 -1.98 24.36 -6.40
N PRO A 2 -2.39 25.31 -7.26
CA PRO A 2 -2.75 26.66 -6.82
C PRO A 2 -3.99 26.61 -5.90
N PRO A 3 -4.11 27.47 -4.86
CA PRO A 3 -5.26 27.50 -3.96
C PRO A 3 -6.61 27.60 -4.68
N SER A 4 -6.67 28.36 -5.78
CA SER A 4 -7.89 28.53 -6.58
C SER A 4 -8.41 27.24 -7.22
N GLN A 5 -7.53 26.30 -7.56
CA GLN A 5 -7.93 25.01 -8.13
C GLN A 5 -8.46 24.08 -7.04
N MET A 6 -7.86 24.10 -5.85
CA MET A 6 -8.34 23.37 -4.67
C MET A 6 -9.76 23.84 -4.29
N GLU A 7 -9.95 25.15 -4.15
CA GLU A 7 -11.26 25.73 -3.82
C GLU A 7 -12.34 25.34 -4.82
N LYS A 8 -11.99 25.29 -6.11
CA LYS A 8 -12.91 24.89 -7.16
C LYS A 8 -13.37 23.44 -6.97
N VAL A 9 -12.44 22.51 -6.73
CA VAL A 9 -12.77 21.09 -6.50
C VAL A 9 -13.63 20.96 -5.23
N ILE A 10 -13.27 21.64 -4.15
CA ILE A 10 -14.04 21.57 -2.91
C ILE A 10 -15.45 22.16 -3.09
N ALA A 11 -15.58 23.27 -3.81
CA ALA A 11 -16.87 23.89 -4.07
C ALA A 11 -17.77 23.07 -5.03
N GLU A 12 -17.18 22.32 -5.98
CA GLU A 12 -17.92 21.41 -6.86
C GLU A 12 -18.52 20.23 -6.10
N GLU A 13 -17.80 19.73 -5.09
CA GLU A 13 -18.17 18.51 -4.34
C GLU A 13 -19.01 18.79 -3.09
N LEU A 14 -18.61 19.76 -2.27
CA LEU A 14 -19.27 20.12 -1.01
C LEU A 14 -20.21 21.32 -1.14
N GLY A 15 -20.24 21.95 -2.31
CA GLY A 15 -21.04 23.14 -2.59
C GLY A 15 -20.31 24.46 -2.34
N PRO A 16 -20.88 25.59 -2.79
CA PRO A 16 -20.21 26.90 -2.77
C PRO A 16 -19.95 27.45 -1.36
N ASP A 17 -20.67 26.97 -0.35
CA ASP A 17 -20.54 27.39 1.05
C ASP A 17 -19.78 26.36 1.91
N TRP A 18 -18.95 25.51 1.29
CA TRP A 18 -18.19 24.46 2.00
C TRP A 18 -17.37 24.99 3.19
N ARG A 19 -16.93 26.25 3.15
CA ARG A 19 -16.18 26.89 4.24
C ARG A 19 -16.99 26.96 5.54
N SER A 20 -18.32 27.05 5.46
CA SER A 20 -19.18 27.04 6.65
C SER A 20 -19.24 25.66 7.33
N MET A 21 -18.79 24.60 6.66
CA MET A 21 -18.71 23.25 7.24
C MET A 21 -17.53 23.06 8.20
N PHE A 22 -16.53 23.93 8.13
CA PHE A 22 -15.32 23.89 8.96
C PHE A 22 -15.26 25.09 9.90
N ALA A 23 -14.75 24.88 11.12
CA ALA A 23 -14.41 25.98 12.04
C ALA A 23 -13.12 26.70 11.58
N SER A 24 -12.16 25.94 11.05
CA SER A 24 -10.98 26.48 10.39
C SER A 24 -10.49 25.53 9.30
N PHE A 25 -9.88 26.06 8.24
CA PHE A 25 -9.32 25.27 7.14
C PHE A 25 -7.98 25.85 6.72
N ASN A 26 -6.95 25.01 6.63
CA ASN A 26 -5.62 25.44 6.20
C ASN A 26 -5.47 25.28 4.68
N GLU A 27 -5.42 26.41 3.98
CA GLU A 27 -5.26 26.43 2.51
C GLU A 27 -3.87 25.96 2.05
N THR A 28 -2.89 25.92 2.95
CA THR A 28 -1.58 25.35 2.66
C THR A 28 -1.61 23.84 2.94
N PRO A 29 -1.40 22.99 1.92
CA PRO A 29 -1.35 21.55 2.13
C PRO A 29 -0.12 21.20 2.98
N PHE A 30 -0.28 20.26 3.91
CA PHE A 30 0.83 19.79 4.74
C PHE A 30 1.47 18.51 4.17
N ALA A 31 0.74 17.76 3.35
CA ALA A 31 1.22 16.56 2.69
C ALA A 31 0.70 16.44 1.25
N ALA A 32 1.42 15.69 0.43
CA ALA A 32 1.00 15.28 -0.90
C ALA A 32 0.54 13.82 -0.86
N ALA A 33 -0.52 13.51 -1.61
CA ALA A 33 -0.97 12.14 -1.84
C ALA A 33 -0.74 11.77 -3.32
N SER A 34 -0.77 10.48 -3.64
CA SER A 34 -0.47 9.94 -4.98
C SER A 34 -1.21 10.67 -6.12
N ILE A 35 -2.46 11.08 -5.89
CA ILE A 35 -3.32 11.78 -6.86
C ILE A 35 -3.92 13.08 -6.30
N GLY A 36 -3.43 13.56 -5.15
CA GLY A 36 -4.14 14.53 -4.33
C GLY A 36 -3.25 15.41 -3.45
N GLN A 37 -3.89 16.32 -2.72
CA GLN A 37 -3.26 17.07 -1.63
C GLN A 37 -3.99 16.80 -0.32
N VAL A 38 -3.28 16.93 0.79
CA VAL A 38 -3.87 16.81 2.13
C VAL A 38 -3.75 18.14 2.87
N HIS A 39 -4.89 18.63 3.32
CA HIS A 39 -5.04 19.85 4.10
C HIS A 39 -5.45 19.53 5.52
N THR A 40 -5.07 20.38 6.48
CA THR A 40 -5.58 20.28 7.84
C THR A 40 -6.78 21.20 8.01
N ALA A 41 -7.79 20.73 8.75
CA ALA A 41 -8.94 21.53 9.11
C ALA A 41 -9.44 21.18 10.51
N THR A 42 -10.28 22.04 11.07
CA THR A 42 -10.98 21.83 12.34
C THR A 42 -12.48 21.89 12.10
N LEU A 43 -13.23 20.91 12.59
CA LEU A 43 -14.70 20.91 12.55
C LEU A 43 -15.28 21.77 13.68
N HIS A 44 -16.56 22.13 13.58
CA HIS A 44 -17.25 22.92 14.62
C HIS A 44 -17.39 22.23 15.97
N ASP A 45 -17.30 20.90 15.99
CA ASP A 45 -17.25 20.11 17.23
C ASP A 45 -15.86 20.03 17.86
N GLY A 46 -14.85 20.69 17.25
CA GLY A 46 -13.47 20.75 17.74
C GLY A 46 -12.58 19.62 17.25
N ARG A 47 -13.08 18.66 16.44
CA ARG A 47 -12.23 17.60 15.88
C ARG A 47 -11.26 18.15 14.83
N PHE A 48 -9.99 17.76 14.95
CA PHE A 48 -8.98 17.99 13.92
C PHE A 48 -9.09 16.92 12.84
N VAL A 49 -9.11 17.36 11.58
CA VAL A 49 -9.33 16.49 10.43
C VAL A 49 -8.28 16.73 9.34
N ALA A 50 -7.96 15.65 8.63
CA ALA A 50 -7.21 15.68 7.40
C ALA A 50 -8.20 15.63 6.22
N VAL A 51 -8.15 16.64 5.35
CA VAL A 51 -8.99 16.75 4.15
C VAL A 51 -8.13 16.46 2.94
N LYS A 52 -8.36 15.31 2.31
CA LYS A 52 -7.64 14.86 1.13
C LYS A 52 -8.49 15.13 -0.11
N ASN A 53 -8.00 15.96 -1.01
CA ASN A 53 -8.71 16.33 -2.23
C ASN A 53 -7.98 15.81 -3.47
N SER A 54 -8.73 15.32 -4.46
CA SER A 54 -8.15 14.83 -5.72
C SER A 54 -7.75 16.00 -6.62
N ILE A 55 -6.60 15.86 -7.28
CA ILE A 55 -6.11 16.79 -8.32
C ILE A 55 -6.48 16.24 -9.71
N SER A 56 -6.75 14.93 -9.81
CA SER A 56 -7.12 14.27 -11.06
C SER A 56 -8.63 14.33 -11.26
N GLY A 57 -9.06 14.49 -12.52
CA GLY A 57 -10.47 14.39 -12.89
C GLY A 57 -11.04 12.96 -12.83
N CYS A 58 -10.31 12.00 -12.26
CA CYS A 58 -10.75 10.62 -12.11
C CYS A 58 -11.77 10.54 -10.96
N CYS A 59 -12.95 9.96 -11.22
CA CYS A 59 -14.15 10.18 -10.40
C CYS A 59 -14.42 9.13 -9.32
N THR A 60 -13.48 8.25 -8.96
CA THR A 60 -13.85 7.07 -8.14
C THR A 60 -12.92 6.74 -6.97
N GLU A 61 -11.86 7.50 -6.72
CA GLU A 61 -10.77 7.00 -5.87
C GLU A 61 -11.08 7.06 -4.36
N TYR A 62 -11.88 8.02 -3.88
CA TYR A 62 -12.01 8.24 -2.43
C TYR A 62 -13.25 7.67 -1.76
N GLN A 63 -14.31 7.35 -2.50
CA GLN A 63 -15.44 6.59 -1.94
C GLN A 63 -15.01 5.17 -1.59
N GLU A 64 -14.32 4.48 -2.51
CA GLU A 64 -13.79 3.14 -2.26
C GLU A 64 -12.78 3.15 -1.10
N GLU A 65 -11.93 4.18 -1.03
CA GLU A 65 -10.98 4.35 0.08
C GLU A 65 -11.68 4.57 1.42
N ALA A 66 -12.74 5.40 1.46
CA ALA A 66 -13.57 5.60 2.65
C ALA A 66 -14.19 4.29 3.14
N GLU A 67 -14.82 3.53 2.23
CA GLU A 67 -15.44 2.24 2.56
C GLU A 67 -14.42 1.22 3.08
N CYS A 68 -13.20 1.20 2.51
CA CYS A 68 -12.13 0.35 3.00
C CYS A 68 -11.66 0.75 4.41
N CYS A 69 -11.48 2.05 4.67
CA CYS A 69 -11.16 2.57 6.00
C CYS A 69 -12.20 2.14 7.04
N GLU A 70 -13.49 2.27 6.74
CA GLU A 70 -14.56 1.92 7.67
C GLU A 70 -14.60 0.42 7.96
N ARG A 71 -14.55 -0.42 6.92
CA ARG A 71 -14.50 -1.88 7.09
C ARG A 71 -13.31 -2.30 7.95
N MET A 72 -12.15 -1.70 7.73
CA MET A 72 -10.96 -2.00 8.51
C MET A 72 -11.12 -1.57 9.98
N ARG A 73 -11.65 -0.37 10.22
CA ARG A 73 -11.91 0.15 11.56
C ARG A 73 -12.84 -0.81 12.32
N GLU A 74 -13.92 -1.27 11.69
CA GLU A 74 -14.84 -2.25 12.29
C GLU A 74 -14.16 -3.59 12.62
N MET A 75 -13.36 -4.13 11.69
CA MET A 75 -12.64 -5.38 11.89
C MET A 75 -11.64 -5.30 13.05
N LEU A 76 -10.91 -4.20 13.16
CA LEU A 76 -9.92 -3.99 14.22
C LEU A 76 -10.57 -3.74 15.59
N HIS A 77 -11.68 -3.00 15.64
CA HIS A 77 -12.48 -2.83 16.86
C HIS A 77 -13.02 -4.17 17.36
N ALA A 78 -13.54 -5.02 16.46
CA ALA A 78 -14.02 -6.35 16.81
C ALA A 78 -12.93 -7.26 17.40
N GLN A 79 -11.67 -7.02 17.06
CA GLN A 79 -10.52 -7.79 17.55
C GLN A 79 -9.89 -7.23 18.83
N SER A 80 -10.35 -6.07 19.35
CA SER A 80 -9.83 -5.42 20.57
C SER A 80 -8.31 -5.22 20.57
N SER A 81 -7.69 -5.06 19.38
CA SER A 81 -6.25 -4.83 19.29
C SER A 81 -5.93 -3.38 19.64
N SER A 82 -5.19 -3.15 20.72
CA SER A 82 -4.73 -1.81 21.13
C SER A 82 -3.55 -1.29 20.33
N VAL A 83 -3.04 -2.06 19.36
CA VAL A 83 -1.83 -1.75 18.59
C VAL A 83 -2.15 -0.99 17.30
N TYR A 84 -3.34 -1.17 16.75
CA TYR A 84 -3.74 -0.60 15.47
C TYR A 84 -4.82 0.46 15.68
N TYR A 85 -4.69 1.57 14.95
CA TYR A 85 -5.69 2.61 14.91
C TYR A 85 -5.98 2.97 13.46
N VAL A 86 -7.27 2.99 13.10
CA VAL A 86 -7.74 3.45 11.80
C VAL A 86 -8.59 4.69 12.03
N PRO A 87 -8.29 5.83 11.38
CA PRO A 87 -8.98 7.07 11.63
C PRO A 87 -10.45 6.98 11.21
N GLU A 88 -11.31 7.72 11.91
CA GLU A 88 -12.72 7.83 11.53
C GLU A 88 -12.86 8.61 10.24
N VAL A 89 -13.72 8.11 9.33
CA VAL A 89 -14.12 8.86 8.13
C VAL A 89 -15.28 9.80 8.47
N ILE A 90 -15.10 11.09 8.22
CA ILE A 90 -16.13 12.10 8.45
C ILE A 90 -17.01 12.23 7.21
N LYS A 91 -18.04 11.38 7.12
CA LYS A 91 -18.94 11.31 5.95
C LYS A 91 -19.62 12.63 5.60
N SER A 92 -19.91 13.48 6.59
CA SER A 92 -20.60 14.75 6.37
C SER A 92 -19.80 15.74 5.53
N VAL A 93 -18.48 15.56 5.43
CA VAL A 93 -17.55 16.39 4.64
C VAL A 93 -16.67 15.52 3.74
N SER A 94 -17.19 14.37 3.29
CA SER A 94 -16.53 13.48 2.32
C SER A 94 -17.43 13.27 1.11
N SER A 95 -16.82 13.06 -0.06
CA SER A 95 -17.47 12.92 -1.36
C SER A 95 -16.64 12.02 -2.30
N GLU A 96 -16.96 11.98 -3.60
CA GLU A 96 -16.20 11.20 -4.60
C GLU A 96 -14.74 11.65 -4.73
N ARG A 97 -14.51 12.96 -4.59
CA ARG A 97 -13.17 13.57 -4.77
C ARG A 97 -12.58 14.18 -3.51
N ILE A 98 -13.27 14.03 -2.37
CA ILE A 98 -12.82 14.53 -1.07
C ILE A 98 -12.97 13.44 -0.02
N LEU A 99 -11.86 13.05 0.60
CA LEU A 99 -11.86 12.18 1.76
C LEU A 99 -11.49 12.99 2.98
N THR A 100 -12.37 13.04 3.98
CA THR A 100 -12.05 13.66 5.26
C THR A 100 -11.97 12.60 6.36
N THR A 101 -10.85 12.55 7.07
CA THR A 101 -10.64 11.65 8.20
C THR A 101 -10.18 12.41 9.43
N GLU A 102 -10.20 11.76 10.60
CA GLU A 102 -9.46 12.24 11.77
C GLU A 102 -7.99 12.50 11.43
N LEU A 103 -7.45 13.60 11.93
CA LEU A 103 -6.03 13.89 11.81
C LEU A 103 -5.27 13.03 12.83
N LEU A 104 -4.33 12.22 12.35
CA LEU A 104 -3.44 11.44 13.20
C LEU A 104 -2.12 12.16 13.37
N GLU A 105 -1.67 12.27 14.62
CA GLU A 105 -0.33 12.74 14.96
C GLU A 105 0.58 11.52 15.15
N GLY A 106 1.73 11.53 14.49
CA GLY A 106 2.68 10.44 14.58
C GLY A 106 3.85 10.59 13.63
N LEU A 107 4.75 9.62 13.68
CA LEU A 107 5.86 9.49 12.74
C LEU A 107 5.40 8.67 11.53
N THR A 108 5.82 9.10 10.34
CA THR A 108 5.69 8.31 9.11
C THR A 108 6.68 7.14 9.11
N PHE A 109 6.44 6.14 8.26
CA PHE A 109 7.36 5.00 8.12
C PHE A 109 8.78 5.42 7.70
N ASP A 110 8.90 6.45 6.86
CA ASP A 110 10.20 6.97 6.43
C ASP A 110 10.98 7.59 7.60
N GLU A 111 10.28 8.29 8.50
CA GLU A 111 10.89 8.86 9.70
C GLU A 111 11.27 7.77 10.73
N CYS A 112 10.50 6.68 10.76
CA CYS A 112 10.75 5.54 11.65
C CYS A 112 12.10 4.85 11.40
N VAL A 113 12.74 5.06 10.24
CA VAL A 113 14.07 4.53 9.93
C VAL A 113 15.13 5.02 10.90
N SER A 114 14.95 6.24 11.45
CA SER A 114 15.86 6.87 12.42
C SER A 114 15.69 6.39 13.86
N LEU A 115 14.64 5.59 14.13
CA LEU A 115 14.38 5.06 15.47
C LEU A 115 15.36 3.95 15.85
N ASN A 116 15.44 3.66 17.15
CA ASN A 116 16.27 2.57 17.65
C ASN A 116 15.78 1.20 17.10
N GLN A 117 16.68 0.22 17.08
CA GLN A 117 16.41 -1.10 16.51
C GLN A 117 15.20 -1.81 17.15
N GLU A 118 15.04 -1.71 18.47
CA GLU A 118 13.95 -2.34 19.20
C GLU A 118 12.59 -1.80 18.75
N THR A 119 12.47 -0.47 18.63
CA THR A 119 11.26 0.18 18.12
C THR A 119 10.99 -0.16 16.66
N ARG A 120 12.03 -0.18 15.80
CA ARG A 120 11.87 -0.58 14.39
C ARG A 120 11.39 -2.02 14.26
N ASN A 121 11.96 -2.94 15.04
CA ASN A 121 11.52 -4.33 15.09
C ASN A 121 10.05 -4.42 15.53
N TYR A 122 9.67 -3.70 16.59
CA TYR A 122 8.28 -3.68 17.05
C TYR A 122 7.30 -3.18 15.97
N ILE A 123 7.64 -2.10 15.26
CA ILE A 123 6.80 -1.55 14.18
C ILE A 123 6.67 -2.58 13.04
N VAL A 124 7.79 -3.11 12.54
CA VAL A 124 7.79 -4.06 11.43
C VAL A 124 7.10 -5.37 11.81
N GLU A 125 7.35 -5.89 13.01
CA GLU A 125 6.63 -7.06 13.52
C GLU A 125 5.13 -6.81 13.64
N SER A 126 4.73 -5.61 14.08
CA SER A 126 3.31 -5.24 14.19
C SER A 126 2.67 -5.16 12.81
N VAL A 127 3.36 -4.63 11.80
CA VAL A 127 2.91 -4.66 10.41
C VAL A 127 2.82 -6.10 9.88
N ILE A 128 3.81 -6.96 10.14
CA ILE A 128 3.78 -8.36 9.70
C ILE A 128 2.68 -9.16 10.42
N LYS A 129 2.44 -8.89 11.71
CA LYS A 129 1.31 -9.49 12.45
C LYS A 129 -0.02 -9.04 11.87
N LEU A 130 -0.10 -7.78 11.43
CA LEU A 130 -1.25 -7.25 10.69
C LEU A 130 -1.39 -7.92 9.33
N THR A 131 -0.31 -8.24 8.60
CA THR A 131 -0.44 -8.97 7.32
C THR A 131 -0.81 -10.43 7.49
N LYS A 132 -0.59 -11.04 8.66
CA LYS A 132 -1.18 -12.36 9.01
C LYS A 132 -2.69 -12.29 9.30
N GLN A 133 -3.25 -11.09 9.46
CA GLN A 133 -4.68 -10.81 9.65
C GLN A 133 -5.04 -9.48 8.94
N LEU A 134 -4.98 -9.51 7.60
CA LEU A 134 -5.31 -8.47 6.61
C LEU A 134 -5.68 -7.06 7.13
N GLY A 135 -4.77 -6.08 6.96
CA GLY A 135 -5.11 -4.65 6.91
C GLY A 135 -3.91 -3.73 6.65
N LEU A 136 -4.05 -2.73 5.79
CA LEU A 136 -3.01 -1.71 5.49
C LEU A 136 -3.64 -0.32 5.55
N LEU A 137 -2.85 0.70 5.87
CA LEU A 137 -3.28 2.08 6.20
C LEU A 137 -3.48 3.00 4.98
N ASP A 138 -3.19 2.52 3.77
CA ASP A 138 -3.44 3.24 2.51
C ASP A 138 -4.25 2.33 1.58
N PHE A 139 -5.48 2.75 1.27
CA PHE A 139 -6.42 1.97 0.49
C PHE A 139 -6.61 2.50 -0.94
N GLY A 140 -5.92 3.56 -1.35
CA GLY A 140 -6.06 4.15 -2.69
C GLY A 140 -5.66 3.20 -3.84
N ALA A 141 -4.96 2.10 -3.52
CA ALA A 141 -4.60 1.03 -4.45
C ALA A 141 -5.14 -0.35 -4.02
N THR A 142 -6.18 -0.39 -3.19
CA THR A 142 -6.77 -1.66 -2.75
C THR A 142 -7.35 -2.41 -3.94
N GLN A 143 -6.96 -3.67 -4.08
CA GLN A 143 -7.51 -4.55 -5.11
C GLN A 143 -8.18 -5.74 -4.45
N GLU A 144 -9.39 -6.05 -4.90
CA GLU A 144 -10.06 -7.29 -4.52
C GLU A 144 -9.51 -8.45 -5.36
N TYR A 145 -9.06 -9.50 -4.68
CA TYR A 145 -8.58 -10.72 -5.33
C TYR A 145 -9.52 -11.89 -5.02
N SER A 146 -9.83 -12.68 -6.06
CA SER A 146 -10.61 -13.90 -5.88
C SER A 146 -9.91 -14.88 -4.93
N ALA A 147 -10.69 -15.64 -4.14
CA ALA A 147 -10.13 -16.64 -3.24
C ALA A 147 -9.28 -17.71 -3.96
N SER A 148 -9.60 -18.01 -5.23
CA SER A 148 -8.77 -18.87 -6.09
C SER A 148 -7.41 -18.26 -6.40
N PHE A 149 -7.38 -16.98 -6.76
CA PHE A 149 -6.13 -16.27 -7.04
C PHE A 149 -5.23 -16.25 -5.80
N VAL A 150 -5.78 -15.90 -4.64
CA VAL A 150 -5.02 -15.83 -3.38
C VAL A 150 -4.44 -17.21 -3.02
N ARG A 151 -5.21 -18.29 -3.16
CA ARG A 151 -4.70 -19.66 -2.92
C ARG A 151 -3.54 -20.01 -3.85
N ASP A 152 -3.70 -19.76 -5.15
CA ASP A 152 -2.64 -20.06 -6.13
C ASP A 152 -1.40 -19.18 -5.91
N TYR A 153 -1.57 -17.94 -5.46
CA TYR A 153 -0.45 -17.08 -5.06
C TYR A 153 0.28 -17.62 -3.82
N PHE A 154 -0.45 -18.10 -2.81
CA PHE A 154 0.16 -18.74 -1.64
C PHE A 154 0.97 -19.98 -2.01
N GLU A 155 0.53 -20.77 -2.99
CA GLU A 155 1.30 -21.91 -3.49
C GLU A 155 2.66 -21.48 -4.08
N ILE A 156 2.74 -20.31 -4.73
CA ILE A 156 4.01 -19.75 -5.23
C ILE A 156 4.92 -19.39 -4.05
N ILE A 157 4.39 -18.71 -3.04
CA ILE A 157 5.17 -18.28 -1.86
C ILE A 157 5.64 -19.48 -1.03
N ASP A 158 4.79 -20.49 -0.81
CA ASP A 158 5.14 -21.70 -0.08
C ASP A 158 6.15 -22.57 -0.86
N ALA A 159 6.00 -22.62 -2.19
CA ALA A 159 6.96 -23.25 -3.09
C ALA A 159 8.34 -22.59 -2.98
N ALA A 160 8.39 -21.26 -3.03
CA ALA A 160 9.64 -20.52 -2.95
C ALA A 160 10.26 -20.55 -1.55
N GLY A 161 9.45 -20.36 -0.52
CA GLY A 161 9.88 -20.38 0.87
C GLY A 161 10.13 -21.80 1.36
N ARG A 162 9.11 -22.42 1.96
CA ARG A 162 9.26 -23.66 2.73
C ARG A 162 9.71 -24.86 1.90
N LEU A 163 9.19 -25.01 0.68
CA LEU A 163 9.45 -26.20 -0.15
C LEU A 163 10.72 -26.11 -0.98
N ASN A 164 11.22 -24.89 -1.24
CA ASN A 164 12.35 -24.60 -2.12
C ASN A 164 12.19 -25.24 -3.53
N ASP A 165 10.97 -25.24 -4.07
CA ASP A 165 10.59 -25.91 -5.32
C ASP A 165 10.42 -24.93 -6.48
N ARG A 166 11.48 -24.78 -7.26
CA ARG A 166 11.53 -23.92 -8.46
C ARG A 166 10.52 -24.31 -9.54
N LYS A 167 10.23 -25.61 -9.70
CA LYS A 167 9.30 -26.08 -10.75
C LYS A 167 7.88 -25.70 -10.40
N ARG A 168 7.50 -25.85 -9.13
CA ARG A 168 6.19 -25.45 -8.62
C ARG A 168 5.99 -23.93 -8.68
N VAL A 169 7.05 -23.15 -8.40
CA VAL A 169 7.04 -21.69 -8.62
C VAL A 169 6.71 -21.36 -10.07
N LEU A 170 7.39 -22.00 -11.04
CA LEU A 170 7.15 -21.76 -12.47
C LEU A 170 5.73 -22.17 -12.90
N GLU A 171 5.28 -23.34 -12.47
CA GLU A 171 3.95 -23.88 -12.80
C GLU A 171 2.83 -22.94 -12.32
N TYR A 172 2.83 -22.57 -11.04
CA TYR A 172 1.81 -21.69 -10.49
C TYR A 172 1.94 -20.25 -10.98
N SER A 173 3.15 -19.77 -11.29
CA SER A 173 3.35 -18.46 -11.93
C SER A 173 2.72 -18.40 -13.32
N ARG A 174 2.71 -19.50 -14.07
CA ARG A 174 1.96 -19.60 -15.34
C ARG A 174 0.46 -19.70 -15.10
N LYS A 175 0.05 -20.52 -14.13
CA LYS A 175 -1.37 -20.72 -13.79
C LYS A 175 -2.06 -19.41 -13.40
N ILE A 176 -1.38 -18.56 -12.61
CA ILE A 176 -1.91 -17.28 -12.15
C ILE A 176 -1.77 -16.15 -13.19
N GLY A 177 -1.02 -16.39 -14.26
CA GLY A 177 -0.84 -15.46 -15.38
C GLY A 177 0.32 -14.48 -15.25
N PHE A 178 1.25 -14.67 -14.31
CA PHE A 178 2.51 -13.90 -14.28
C PHE A 178 3.43 -14.23 -15.45
N LEU A 179 3.33 -15.46 -15.97
CA LEU A 179 4.01 -15.91 -17.18
C LEU A 179 2.97 -16.47 -18.14
N THR A 180 3.05 -16.08 -19.41
CA THR A 180 2.12 -16.53 -20.45
C THR A 180 2.45 -17.95 -20.94
N GLY A 181 3.67 -18.42 -20.69
CA GLY A 181 4.20 -19.69 -21.17
C GLY A 181 4.94 -19.59 -22.51
N TYR A 182 4.93 -18.42 -23.15
CA TYR A 182 5.65 -18.14 -24.40
C TYR A 182 6.99 -17.44 -24.17
N GLU A 183 7.35 -17.16 -22.92
CA GLU A 183 8.61 -16.52 -22.56
C GLU A 183 9.81 -17.42 -22.87
N SER A 184 10.95 -16.79 -23.16
CA SER A 184 12.21 -17.51 -23.31
C SER A 184 12.59 -18.25 -22.02
N ASN A 185 13.38 -19.32 -22.14
CA ASN A 185 13.87 -20.04 -20.96
C ASN A 185 14.62 -19.11 -19.99
N VAL A 186 15.32 -18.12 -20.53
CA VAL A 186 16.06 -17.10 -19.78
C VAL A 186 15.12 -16.26 -18.91
N MET A 187 14.02 -15.78 -19.49
CA MET A 187 13.02 -14.96 -18.78
C MET A 187 12.22 -15.80 -17.76
N ASN A 188 11.91 -17.06 -18.08
CA ASN A 188 11.32 -17.99 -17.10
C ASN A 188 12.24 -18.17 -15.89
N GLU A 189 13.54 -18.38 -16.09
CA GLU A 189 14.51 -18.54 -15.00
C GLU A 189 14.70 -17.25 -14.19
N ALA A 190 14.72 -16.08 -14.83
CA ALA A 190 14.80 -14.78 -14.17
C ALA A 190 13.63 -14.54 -13.21
N HIS A 191 12.41 -14.85 -13.67
CA HIS A 191 11.20 -14.76 -12.85
C HIS A 191 11.28 -15.71 -11.65
N VAL A 192 11.60 -16.99 -11.89
CA VAL A 192 11.71 -17.98 -10.82
C VAL A 192 12.78 -17.56 -9.82
N ASP A 193 13.95 -17.11 -10.28
CA ASP A 193 15.02 -16.61 -9.41
C ASP A 193 14.57 -15.47 -8.51
N SER A 194 13.81 -14.52 -9.06
CA SER A 194 13.30 -13.38 -8.31
C SER A 194 12.38 -13.84 -7.18
N VAL A 195 11.44 -14.74 -7.49
CA VAL A 195 10.52 -15.31 -6.49
C VAL A 195 11.27 -16.14 -5.45
N MET A 196 12.29 -16.90 -5.85
CA MET A 196 13.11 -17.72 -4.93
C MET A 196 13.95 -16.87 -3.97
N ILE A 197 14.43 -15.70 -4.41
CA ILE A 197 15.09 -14.71 -3.55
C ILE A 197 14.10 -14.15 -2.54
N LEU A 198 12.89 -13.78 -2.97
CA LEU A 198 11.83 -13.34 -2.04
C LEU A 198 11.47 -14.43 -1.03
N GLY A 199 11.52 -15.70 -1.43
CA GLY A 199 11.30 -16.84 -0.53
C GLY A 199 12.40 -17.04 0.53
N GLU A 200 13.56 -16.41 0.41
CA GLU A 200 14.71 -16.58 1.32
C GLU A 200 14.39 -16.18 2.76
N CYS A 201 13.57 -15.15 2.93
CA CYS A 201 13.12 -14.68 4.24
C CYS A 201 12.29 -15.72 4.99
N PHE A 202 11.56 -16.58 4.26
CA PHE A 202 10.75 -17.65 4.84
C PHE A 202 11.54 -18.95 5.09
N ARG A 203 12.75 -19.09 4.52
CA ARG A 203 13.63 -20.24 4.72
C ARG A 203 14.58 -20.09 5.88
N THR A 204 14.93 -18.84 6.20
CA THR A 204 15.96 -18.56 7.20
C THR A 204 15.42 -18.90 8.60
N PRO A 205 16.09 -19.79 9.34
CA PRO A 205 15.67 -20.10 10.69
C PRO A 205 15.96 -18.90 11.61
N GLY A 206 14.95 -18.46 12.36
CA GLY A 206 15.08 -17.35 13.31
C GLY A 206 14.65 -16.01 12.72
N ILE A 207 15.22 -14.92 13.25
CA ILE A 207 14.90 -13.55 12.81
C ILE A 207 15.64 -13.29 11.50
N TYR A 208 14.89 -12.85 10.48
CA TYR A 208 15.46 -12.45 9.20
C TYR A 208 15.83 -10.97 9.23
N ASP A 209 17.08 -10.66 8.88
CA ASP A 209 17.56 -9.28 8.77
C ASP A 209 17.28 -8.73 7.36
N PHE A 210 16.34 -7.79 7.26
CA PHE A 210 16.01 -7.10 6.02
C PHE A 210 16.93 -5.90 5.73
N GLY A 211 17.67 -5.40 6.74
CA GLY A 211 18.43 -4.15 6.67
C GLY A 211 19.81 -4.29 6.02
N GLU A 212 20.49 -5.41 6.25
CA GLU A 212 21.79 -5.68 5.61
C GLU A 212 21.68 -6.28 4.20
N GLN A 213 20.47 -6.63 3.77
CA GLN A 213 20.27 -7.32 2.51
C GLN A 213 20.00 -6.40 1.33
N GLN A 214 20.74 -6.67 0.27
CA GLN A 214 20.57 -6.10 -1.05
C GLN A 214 19.51 -6.84 -1.89
N ILE A 215 18.36 -7.25 -1.32
CA ILE A 215 17.33 -8.00 -2.08
C ILE A 215 16.92 -7.23 -3.35
N THR A 216 16.65 -5.94 -3.21
CA THR A 216 16.28 -5.06 -4.32
C THR A 216 17.38 -4.97 -5.38
N LEU A 217 18.65 -4.85 -4.97
CA LEU A 217 19.78 -4.81 -5.89
C LEU A 217 20.03 -6.17 -6.54
N ARG A 218 19.90 -7.29 -5.81
CA ARG A 218 20.04 -8.65 -6.35
C ARG A 218 18.96 -8.97 -7.37
N LEU A 219 17.74 -8.47 -7.17
CA LEU A 219 16.64 -8.56 -8.15
C LEU A 219 16.97 -7.74 -9.40
N GLN A 220 17.45 -6.51 -9.23
CA GLN A 220 17.81 -5.62 -10.34
C GLN A 220 19.03 -6.13 -11.15
N GLU A 221 20.10 -6.57 -10.48
CA GLU A 221 21.31 -7.08 -11.11
C GLU A 221 21.05 -8.36 -11.92
N LYS A 222 20.24 -9.28 -11.38
CA LYS A 222 19.86 -10.49 -12.12
C LYS A 222 19.01 -10.16 -13.33
N ASN A 223 18.00 -9.31 -13.19
CA ASN A 223 17.14 -8.92 -14.32
C ASN A 223 17.95 -8.21 -15.42
N CYS A 224 18.84 -7.28 -15.06
CA CYS A 224 19.74 -6.61 -16.01
C CYS A 224 20.66 -7.58 -16.76
N ARG A 225 21.18 -8.61 -16.09
CA ARG A 225 22.05 -9.61 -16.72
C ARG A 225 21.30 -10.45 -17.76
N TYR A 226 20.04 -10.77 -17.49
CA TYR A 226 19.19 -11.51 -18.42
C TYR A 226 18.73 -10.68 -19.61
N ASP A 227 18.49 -9.37 -19.43
CA ASP A 227 18.21 -8.45 -20.54
C ASP A 227 19.39 -8.34 -21.51
N GLN A 228 20.62 -8.32 -20.99
CA GLN A 228 21.83 -8.31 -21.82
C GLN A 228 22.04 -9.62 -22.60
N GLU A 229 21.78 -10.78 -21.96
CA GLU A 229 21.87 -12.10 -22.62
C GLU A 229 20.75 -12.32 -23.65
N SER A 230 19.54 -11.82 -23.40
CA SER A 230 18.42 -11.90 -24.37
C SER A 230 18.68 -11.05 -25.61
N SER A 231 19.37 -9.91 -25.48
CA SER A 231 19.75 -9.02 -26.59
C SER A 231 20.79 -9.65 -27.53
N LEU A 232 21.64 -10.53 -27.00
CA LEU A 232 22.65 -11.28 -27.76
C LEU A 232 22.05 -12.47 -28.54
N CYS A 233 20.91 -13.01 -28.10
CA CYS A 233 20.21 -14.12 -28.79
C CYS A 233 19.30 -13.67 -29.94
N THR A 234 19.02 -12.36 -30.08
CA THR A 234 18.23 -11.78 -31.18
C THR A 234 19.08 -11.18 -32.30
N SER A 235 20.39 -11.49 -32.34
CA SER A 235 21.35 -11.05 -33.38
C SER A 235 21.73 -12.17 -34.33
#